data_AF-A0A6N8Y8E9-F1
#
_entry.id   AF-A0A6N8Y8E9-F1
#
_cell.length_a   1.000
_cell.length_b   1.000
_cell.length_c   1.000
_cell.angle_alpha   90.00
_cell.angle_beta   90.00
_cell.angle_gamma   90.00
#
_symmetry.space_group_name_H-M   'P 1'
#
loop_
_entity.id
_entity.type
_entity.pdbx_description
1 polymer ?
#
loop_
_entity_poly.entity_id
_entity_poly.type
_entity_poly.pdbx_seq_one_letter_code
_entity_poly.pdbx_strand_id
1 'polypeptide(L)' 'AGSGRDPVLATNIKQSATLLTQEGLALVRSLYEWCGTEALRDGPLQRCFRDMHAGSQHVLVGDRNPHEFADLRLADPDPS' A
#
# COMPACT_ATOMS: atom_id res chain seq x y z
N ALA A 1 10.10 15.84 28.63
CA ALA A 1 9.61 14.54 28.13
C ALA A 1 8.90 14.80 26.81
N GLY A 2 9.53 14.46 25.68
CA GLY A 2 9.05 14.89 24.36
C GLY A 2 9.82 14.20 23.25
N SER A 3 9.62 12.90 23.12
CA SER A 3 9.99 12.15 21.91
C SER A 3 9.02 10.98 21.80
N GLY A 4 7.73 11.31 21.70
CA GLY A 4 6.69 10.37 21.32
C GLY A 4 6.44 10.54 19.84
N ARG A 5 6.55 9.46 19.06
CA ARG A 5 6.22 9.44 17.62
C ARG A 5 4.81 9.97 17.44
N ASP A 6 4.63 11.01 16.61
CA ASP A 6 3.31 11.59 16.35
C ASP A 6 2.35 10.49 15.83
N PRO A 7 1.29 10.15 16.59
CA PRO A 7 0.38 9.08 16.23
C PRO A 7 -0.42 9.40 14.96
N VAL A 8 -0.76 10.67 14.72
CA VAL A 8 -1.48 11.12 13.52
C VAL A 8 -0.59 10.89 12.30
N LEU A 9 0.66 11.35 12.36
CA LEU A 9 1.64 11.13 11.30
C LEU A 9 1.89 9.63 11.06
N ALA A 10 2.00 8.84 12.13
CA ALA A 10 2.21 7.39 12.01
C ALA A 10 1.05 6.70 11.27
N THR A 11 -0.20 7.04 11.61
CA THR A 11 -1.39 6.51 10.93
C THR A 11 -1.45 6.94 9.47
N ASN A 12 -1.19 8.23 9.18
CA ASN A 12 -1.14 8.75 7.81
C ASN A 12 -0.08 8.02 6.95
N ILE A 13 1.11 7.76 7.50
CA ILE A 13 2.18 7.04 6.79
C ILE A 13 1.78 5.59 6.49
N LYS A 14 1.26 4.86 7.48
CA LYS A 14 0.84 3.45 7.29
C LYS A 14 -0.27 3.35 6.23
N GLN A 15 -1.25 4.25 6.28
CA GLN A 15 -2.33 4.25 5.30
C GLN A 15 -1.81 4.61 3.90
N SER A 16 -0.95 5.63 3.79
CA SER A 16 -0.34 6.01 2.51
C SER A 16 0.47 4.85 1.90
N ALA A 17 1.27 4.16 2.72
CA ALA A 17 2.03 3.00 2.29
C ALA A 17 1.11 1.86 1.83
N THR A 18 0.04 1.58 2.58
CA THR A 18 -0.96 0.55 2.23
C THR A 18 -1.61 0.84 0.90
N LEU A 19 -2.12 2.08 0.73
CA LEU A 19 -2.77 2.50 -0.51
C LEU A 19 -1.81 2.41 -1.69
N LEU A 20 -0.60 2.95 -1.56
CA LEU A 20 0.39 2.95 -2.63
C LEU A 20 0.75 1.51 -3.07
N THR A 21 0.92 0.59 -2.12
CA THR A 21 1.21 -0.81 -2.44
C THR A 21 0.04 -1.50 -3.14
N GLN A 22 -1.20 -1.29 -2.66
CA GLN A 22 -2.38 -1.89 -3.26
C GLN A 22 -2.65 -1.37 -4.67
N GLU A 23 -2.61 -0.05 -4.88
CA GLU A 23 -2.77 0.58 -6.19
C GLU A 23 -1.64 0.21 -7.15
N GLY A 24 -0.40 0.20 -6.65
CA GLY A 24 0.74 -0.24 -7.44
C GLY A 24 0.61 -1.69 -7.89
N LEU A 25 0.13 -2.59 -7.02
CA LEU A 25 -0.12 -3.98 -7.40
C LEU A 25 -1.23 -4.08 -8.46
N ALA A 26 -2.33 -3.32 -8.32
CA ALA A 26 -3.41 -3.31 -9.30
C ALA A 26 -2.91 -2.87 -10.69
N LEU A 27 -2.08 -1.82 -10.76
CA LEU A 27 -1.46 -1.35 -12.00
C LEU A 27 -0.54 -2.40 -12.61
N VAL A 28 0.38 -2.95 -11.82
CA VAL A 28 1.36 -3.94 -12.31
C VAL A 28 0.67 -5.23 -12.74
N ARG A 29 -0.39 -5.66 -12.04
CA ARG A 29 -1.22 -6.80 -12.44
C ARG A 29 -1.88 -6.54 -13.79
N SER A 30 -2.44 -5.35 -14.02
CA SER A 30 -3.06 -5.00 -15.30
C SER A 30 -2.05 -5.05 -16.45
N LEU A 31 -0.83 -4.52 -16.23
CA LEU A 31 0.26 -4.62 -17.20
C LEU A 31 0.69 -6.07 -17.46
N TYR A 32 0.81 -6.87 -16.39
CA TYR A 32 1.14 -8.29 -16.48
C TYR A 32 0.13 -9.05 -17.34
N GLU A 33 -1.16 -8.78 -17.16
CA GLU A 33 -2.25 -9.38 -17.94
C GLU A 33 -2.23 -8.92 -19.41
N TRP A 34 -1.99 -7.63 -19.69
CA TRP A 34 -1.95 -7.09 -21.06
C TRP A 34 -0.73 -7.54 -21.89
N CYS A 35 0.42 -7.70 -21.25
CA CYS A 35 1.63 -8.20 -21.92
C CYS A 35 1.57 -9.71 -22.23
N GLY A 36 0.56 -10.42 -21.72
CA GLY A 36 0.32 -11.83 -22.00
C GLY A 36 1.52 -12.71 -21.65
N THR A 37 1.87 -13.64 -22.54
CA THR A 37 2.95 -14.60 -22.28
C THR A 37 4.32 -13.96 -22.14
N GLU A 38 4.52 -12.73 -22.64
CA GLU A 38 5.80 -12.01 -22.46
C GLU A 38 6.06 -11.72 -20.98
N ALA A 39 5.01 -11.39 -20.21
CA ALA A 39 5.11 -11.12 -18.79
C ALA A 39 5.47 -12.37 -17.95
N LEU A 40 5.29 -13.58 -18.50
CA LEU A 40 5.67 -14.84 -17.85
C LEU A 40 7.17 -15.09 -17.89
N ARG A 41 7.88 -14.47 -18.85
CA ARG A 41 9.32 -14.66 -19.07
C ARG A 41 10.12 -13.90 -18.02
N ASP A 42 11.33 -14.38 -17.73
CA ASP A 42 12.20 -13.67 -16.79
C ASP A 42 12.56 -12.30 -17.36
N GLY A 43 12.25 -11.26 -16.59
CA GLY A 43 12.30 -9.89 -17.07
C GLY A 43 11.78 -8.87 -16.07
N PRO A 44 11.88 -7.57 -16.40
CA PRO A 44 11.49 -6.50 -15.49
C PRO A 44 10.03 -6.58 -15.04
N LEU A 45 9.11 -6.93 -15.94
CA LEU A 45 7.68 -6.99 -15.63
C LEU A 45 7.33 -8.16 -14.70
N GLN A 46 7.88 -9.36 -14.96
CA GLN A 46 7.69 -10.52 -14.09
C GLN A 46 8.23 -10.27 -12.69
N ARG A 47 9.43 -9.67 -12.58
CA ARG A 47 10.03 -9.29 -11.30
C ARG A 47 9.20 -8.25 -10.57
N CYS A 48 8.79 -7.19 -11.27
CA CYS A 48 7.96 -6.13 -10.71
C CYS A 48 6.63 -6.69 -10.15
N PHE A 49 5.94 -7.56 -10.90
CA PHE A 49 4.71 -8.19 -10.43
C PHE A 49 4.95 -9.03 -9.18
N ARG A 50 5.98 -9.89 -9.17
CA ARG A 50 6.30 -10.72 -8.01
C ARG A 50 6.64 -9.87 -6.78
N ASP A 51 7.45 -8.83 -6.95
CA ASP A 51 7.93 -8.01 -5.83
C ASP A 51 6.76 -7.18 -5.25
N MET A 52 5.89 -6.61 -6.09
CA MET A 52 4.68 -5.93 -5.65
C MET A 52 3.67 -6.88 -5.00
N HIS A 53 3.52 -8.09 -5.54
CA HIS A 53 2.64 -9.11 -4.99
C HIS A 53 3.13 -9.62 -3.62
N ALA A 54 4.43 -9.77 -3.44
CA ALA A 54 5.02 -10.08 -2.14
C ALA A 54 4.86 -8.91 -1.16
N GLY A 55 5.09 -7.67 -1.65
CA GLY A 55 4.93 -6.46 -0.85
C GLY A 55 3.51 -6.27 -0.33
N SER A 56 2.49 -6.62 -1.11
CA SER A 56 1.09 -6.51 -0.67
C SER A 56 0.70 -7.51 0.42
N GLN A 57 1.45 -8.59 0.59
CA GLN A 57 1.25 -9.59 1.65
C GLN A 57 2.01 -9.24 2.94
N HIS A 58 2.83 -8.18 2.93
CA HIS A 58 3.61 -7.79 4.09
C HIS A 58 2.70 -7.32 5.24
N VAL A 59 3.04 -7.61 6.50
CA VAL A 59 2.26 -7.25 7.71
C VAL A 59 1.98 -5.74 7.86
N LEU A 60 2.69 -4.90 7.11
CA LEU A 60 2.54 -3.45 7.10
C LEU A 60 1.49 -2.96 6.09
N VAL A 61 0.98 -3.85 5.25
CA VAL A 61 -0.02 -3.59 4.22
C VAL A 61 -1.22 -4.49 4.52
N GLY A 62 -2.36 -3.88 4.78
CA GLY A 62 -3.57 -4.64 5.11
C GLY A 62 -4.67 -3.76 5.67
N ASP A 63 -5.87 -4.35 5.77
CA ASP A 63 -7.13 -3.63 6.03
C ASP A 63 -7.16 -2.89 7.36
N ARG A 64 -6.30 -3.29 8.31
CA ARG A 64 -6.14 -2.60 9.58
C ARG A 64 -5.78 -1.12 9.41
N ASN A 65 -4.92 -0.77 8.45
CA ASN A 65 -4.45 0.61 8.30
C ASN A 65 -5.56 1.56 7.79
N PRO A 66 -6.37 1.18 6.79
CA PRO A 66 -7.57 1.94 6.42
C PRO A 66 -8.55 2.14 7.57
N HIS A 67 -8.76 1.11 8.41
CA HIS A 67 -9.65 1.23 9.57
C HIS A 67 -9.10 2.21 10.62
N GLU A 68 -7.82 2.08 11.01
CA GLU A 68 -7.17 3.02 11.95
C GLU A 68 -7.20 4.47 11.42
N PHE A 69 -7.05 4.64 10.11
CA PHE A 69 -7.16 5.94 9.46
C PHE A 69 -8.59 6.49 9.45
N ALA A 70 -9.59 5.65 9.18
CA ALA A 70 -10.99 6.04 9.22
C ALA A 70 -11.41 6.46 10.64
N ASP A 71 -11.04 5.69 11.66
CA ASP A 71 -11.29 6.03 13.06
C ASP A 71 -10.68 7.39 13.43
N LEU A 72 -9.45 7.65 12.98
CA LEU A 72 -8.78 8.94 13.18
C LEU A 72 -9.56 10.10 12.52
N ARG A 73 -10.07 9.91 11.29
CA ARG A 73 -10.83 10.94 10.57
C ARG A 73 -12.23 11.16 11.11
N LEU A 74 -12.86 10.14 11.67
CA LEU A 74 -14.16 10.25 12.31
C LEU A 74 -14.07 10.92 13.69
N ALA A 75 -12.95 10.74 14.39
CA ALA A 75 -12.69 11.39 15.67
C ALA A 75 -12.38 12.90 15.53
N ASP A 76 -11.86 13.33 14.37
CA ASP A 76 -11.58 14.73 14.06
C ASP A 76 -12.17 15.11 12.68
N PRO A 77 -13.47 15.47 12.62
CA PRO A 77 -14.19 15.68 11.37
C PRO A 77 -13.81 16.96 10.61
N ASP A 78 -13.03 17.86 11.21
CA ASP A 78 -12.67 19.16 10.61
C ASP A 78 -11.16 19.47 10.80
N PRO A 79 -10.27 18.81 10.03
CA PRO A 79 -8.82 18.91 10.21
C PRO A 79 -8.23 20.05 9.36
N SER A 80 -8.88 21.23 9.36
CA SER A 80 -8.46 22.38 8.54
C SER A 80 -7.01 22.79 8.82
#